data_AF-A0A8C2DDH5-F1
#
_entry.id   AF-A0A8C2DDH5-F1
#
_cell.length_a   1.000
_cell.length_b   1.000
_cell.length_c   1.000
_cell.angle_alpha   90.00
_cell.angle_beta   90.00
_cell.angle_gamma   90.00
#
_symmetry.space_group_name_H-M   'P 1'
#
loop_
_entity.id
_entity.type
_entity.pdbx_description
1 polymer ?
#
loop_
_entity_poly.entity_id
_entity_poly.type
_entity_poly.pdbx_seq_one_letter_code
_entity_poly.pdbx_strand_id
1 'polypeptide(L)'
;MASALSGSTDATKGLSLQNIDTDDQLDLNQLDGLPFSSRYYKLLRERKGLPVWGAKCEFLDSLMSSQIVIVTGTAKTGQSTQIPQWCAEFCLSAQYQNGMVVCTQIHQRSTVELALRVADEMDVNIGNEVGYSIPLQTCCSPDTLLRYCTDDVLLREMMSDPLLEQCGVVVIDQAQEHTVSTDLLLGLLKDVLLTRPELRLVILSAPHSTEKLLHRYGSVPQICLEGSRTCEVVYGSGRRGVKDYLCSALRLALEIHQNQNHGDIVTFLATEQEIECAHAILRRKGASLALSHGKLVPVSLCPGDSLSVLSEGSKSRRVFLTCSPSEDLFWAVHSIRFVIDAGVQKRYVYNPRIRANSIVIRPISKSQAESRKQLAGPTGKCFCFKRTHCDFIDRPGEIQFLYTYMNHHVEDLYRWSWGRWRVSEARCKLLELCQNAVYTFKGHFSLITY
;
A
#
# COMPACT_ATOMS: atom_id res chain seq x y z
N MET A 1 66.09 -46.20 24.52
CA MET A 1 66.05 -47.32 25.48
C MET A 1 64.64 -47.86 25.49
N ALA A 2 64.53 -49.18 25.30
CA ALA A 2 63.50 -50.16 25.71
C ALA A 2 62.09 -49.64 26.06
N SER A 3 60.98 -50.33 25.79
CA SER A 3 60.67 -51.59 25.10
C SER A 3 59.14 -51.72 25.22
N ALA A 4 58.44 -52.16 24.17
CA ALA A 4 57.79 -53.47 24.10
C ALA A 4 56.49 -53.64 24.94
N LEU A 5 55.36 -53.85 24.26
CA LEU A 5 54.62 -55.14 24.12
C LEU A 5 53.66 -55.39 25.30
N SER A 6 52.35 -55.54 25.11
CA SER A 6 51.67 -56.65 24.41
C SER A 6 50.18 -56.30 24.27
N GLY A 7 49.51 -56.55 23.13
CA GLY A 7 48.77 -57.79 22.80
C GLY A 7 47.35 -57.73 23.39
N SER A 8 46.23 -57.97 22.72
CA SER A 8 45.91 -58.70 21.49
C SER A 8 44.44 -58.42 21.09
N THR A 9 44.18 -58.31 19.78
CA THR A 9 43.00 -58.78 19.00
C THR A 9 41.58 -58.66 19.59
N ASP A 10 40.66 -57.94 18.92
CA ASP A 10 39.64 -58.63 18.10
C ASP A 10 38.86 -57.71 17.12
N ALA A 11 38.55 -58.32 15.98
CA ALA A 11 37.52 -58.12 14.97
C ALA A 11 36.83 -56.74 14.74
N THR A 12 36.99 -56.29 13.49
CA THR A 12 36.02 -55.51 12.70
C THR A 12 34.56 -55.96 12.86
N LYS A 13 33.66 -55.02 13.14
CA LYS A 13 32.34 -54.91 12.47
C LYS A 13 31.77 -53.51 12.69
N GLY A 14 31.54 -52.82 11.57
CA GLY A 14 31.10 -51.44 11.54
C GLY A 14 29.72 -51.25 12.16
N LEU A 15 29.58 -50.09 12.80
CA LEU A 15 28.39 -49.27 12.94
C LEU A 15 28.87 -47.97 13.61
N SER A 16 29.57 -47.12 12.85
CA SER A 16 29.82 -45.74 13.26
C SER A 16 28.51 -44.97 13.13
N LEU A 17 27.81 -44.83 14.26
CA LEU A 17 26.79 -43.81 14.44
C LEU A 17 27.39 -42.46 14.02
N GLN A 18 26.68 -41.80 13.12
CA GLN A 18 27.01 -40.52 12.55
C GLN A 18 27.28 -39.50 13.66
N ASN A 19 28.34 -38.72 13.46
CA ASN A 19 28.65 -37.52 14.19
C ASN A 19 27.38 -36.66 14.34
N ILE A 20 26.84 -36.58 15.56
CA ILE A 20 25.92 -35.52 15.96
C ILE A 20 26.81 -34.35 16.36
N ASP A 21 27.31 -33.65 15.35
CA ASP A 21 27.87 -32.30 15.48
C ASP A 21 27.15 -31.45 14.43
N THR A 22 25.96 -30.95 14.79
CA THR A 22 25.39 -29.78 14.13
C THR A 22 25.40 -28.65 15.13
N ASP A 23 26.41 -27.81 14.95
CA ASP A 23 26.57 -26.47 15.50
C ASP A 23 25.28 -25.67 15.23
N ASP A 24 24.36 -25.63 16.19
CA ASP A 24 23.15 -24.78 16.18
C ASP A 24 23.55 -23.32 16.47
N GLN A 25 24.47 -22.76 15.68
CA GLN A 25 24.71 -21.32 15.69
C GLN A 25 23.56 -20.64 14.94
N LEU A 26 22.66 -20.05 15.70
CA LEU A 26 21.60 -19.21 15.16
C LEU A 26 22.22 -17.95 14.54
N ASP A 27 21.88 -17.66 13.29
CA ASP A 27 22.26 -16.40 12.65
C ASP A 27 21.77 -15.21 13.48
N LEU A 28 22.66 -14.24 13.69
CA LEU A 28 22.35 -13.00 14.40
C LEU A 28 21.78 -11.96 13.44
N ASN A 29 20.77 -11.25 13.91
CA ASN A 29 20.20 -10.10 13.23
C ASN A 29 21.23 -8.96 13.23
N GLN A 30 21.56 -8.43 12.05
CA GLN A 30 22.57 -7.40 11.89
C GLN A 30 22.13 -6.04 12.43
N LEU A 31 20.83 -5.89 12.72
CA LEU A 31 20.23 -4.65 13.18
C LEU A 31 20.38 -4.47 14.70
N ASP A 32 20.02 -5.49 15.48
CA ASP A 32 20.01 -5.44 16.95
C ASP A 32 21.00 -6.41 17.62
N GLY A 33 21.67 -7.26 16.83
CA GLY A 33 22.62 -8.26 17.31
C GLY A 33 21.98 -9.48 18.00
N LEU A 34 20.66 -9.61 17.98
CA LEU A 34 19.94 -10.73 18.61
C LEU A 34 19.79 -11.92 17.64
N PRO A 35 19.72 -13.17 18.13
CA PRO A 35 19.44 -14.32 17.28
C PRO A 35 18.06 -14.21 16.62
N PHE A 36 17.97 -14.52 15.33
CA PHE A 36 16.69 -14.52 14.62
C PHE A 36 15.69 -15.51 15.23
N SER A 37 14.45 -15.05 15.37
CA SER A 37 13.33 -15.82 15.92
C SER A 37 12.83 -16.88 14.93
N SER A 38 12.13 -17.90 15.44
CA SER A 38 11.46 -18.89 14.58
C SER A 38 10.37 -18.26 13.70
N ARG A 39 9.77 -17.15 14.16
CA ARG A 39 8.79 -16.36 13.41
C ARG A 39 9.45 -15.69 12.21
N TYR A 40 10.65 -15.13 12.37
CA TYR A 40 11.43 -14.58 11.26
C TYR A 40 11.62 -15.59 10.13
N TYR A 41 12.13 -16.80 10.42
CA TYR A 41 12.36 -17.81 9.38
C TYR A 41 11.08 -18.30 8.71
N LYS A 42 9.94 -18.27 9.41
CA LYS A 42 8.64 -18.54 8.81
C LYS A 42 8.28 -17.44 7.81
N LEU A 43 8.34 -16.17 8.23
CA LEU A 43 8.03 -15.01 7.39
C LEU A 43 9.01 -14.90 6.21
N LEU A 44 10.29 -15.19 6.39
CA LEU A 44 11.29 -15.18 5.34
C LEU A 44 10.96 -16.18 4.22
N ARG A 45 10.46 -17.37 4.56
CA ARG A 45 9.98 -18.35 3.55
C ARG A 45 8.79 -17.82 2.77
N GLU A 46 7.84 -17.16 3.44
CA GLU A 46 6.69 -16.52 2.78
C GLU A 46 7.14 -15.39 1.85
N ARG A 47 8.05 -14.52 2.30
CA ARG A 47 8.62 -13.40 1.54
C ARG A 47 9.34 -13.86 0.28
N LYS A 48 10.12 -14.94 0.35
CA LYS A 48 10.79 -15.56 -0.80
C LYS A 48 9.82 -16.08 -1.86
N GLY A 49 8.57 -16.35 -1.49
CA GLY A 49 7.51 -16.74 -2.43
C GLY A 49 6.83 -15.57 -3.14
N LEU A 50 7.12 -14.32 -2.76
CA LEU A 50 6.49 -13.15 -3.37
C LEU A 50 7.08 -12.86 -4.76
N PRO A 51 6.25 -12.44 -5.74
CA PRO A 51 6.72 -12.12 -7.10
C PRO A 51 7.87 -11.10 -7.13
N VAL A 52 7.84 -10.10 -6.25
CA VAL A 52 8.90 -9.07 -6.19
C VAL A 52 10.27 -9.65 -5.89
N TRP A 53 10.35 -10.79 -5.17
CA TRP A 53 11.62 -11.36 -4.70
C TRP A 53 12.57 -11.70 -5.84
N GLY A 54 12.04 -12.15 -6.98
CA GLY A 54 12.84 -12.45 -8.18
C GLY A 54 13.53 -11.23 -8.79
N ALA A 55 12.99 -10.03 -8.55
CA ALA A 55 13.53 -8.77 -9.05
C ALA A 55 14.51 -8.09 -8.08
N LYS A 56 14.87 -8.72 -6.94
CA LYS A 56 15.73 -8.09 -5.91
C LYS A 56 17.07 -7.62 -6.47
N CYS A 57 17.77 -8.46 -7.23
CA CYS A 57 19.08 -8.11 -7.80
C CYS A 57 18.96 -6.97 -8.81
N GLU A 58 18.04 -7.07 -9.77
CA GLU A 58 17.77 -6.02 -10.77
C GLU A 58 17.40 -4.68 -10.11
N PHE A 59 16.61 -4.73 -9.03
CA PHE A 59 16.25 -3.55 -8.26
C PHE A 59 17.45 -2.87 -7.60
N LEU A 60 18.30 -3.63 -6.91
CA LEU A 60 19.48 -3.09 -6.25
C LEU A 60 20.48 -2.51 -7.27
N ASP A 61 20.69 -3.19 -8.40
CA ASP A 61 21.55 -2.71 -9.49
C ASP A 61 21.00 -1.39 -10.09
N SER A 62 19.69 -1.29 -10.26
CA SER A 62 19.01 -0.08 -10.74
C SER A 62 19.13 1.07 -9.72
N LEU A 63 18.97 0.78 -8.43
CA LEU A 63 19.09 1.76 -7.35
C LEU A 63 20.53 2.27 -7.17
N MET A 64 21.52 1.43 -7.47
CA MET A 64 22.93 1.80 -7.48
C MET A 64 23.29 2.73 -8.65
N SER A 65 22.75 2.44 -9.84
CA SER A 65 23.12 3.11 -11.08
C SER A 65 22.29 4.35 -11.40
N SER A 66 21.10 4.48 -10.82
CA SER A 66 20.14 5.54 -11.17
C SER A 66 19.55 6.22 -9.93
N GLN A 67 19.30 7.51 -10.06
CA GLN A 67 18.74 8.32 -8.98
C GLN A 67 17.22 8.06 -8.79
N ILE A 68 16.52 7.71 -9.86
CA ILE A 68 15.07 7.45 -9.85
C ILE A 68 14.83 6.04 -10.38
N VAL A 69 14.08 5.23 -9.64
CA VAL A 69 13.66 3.89 -10.07
C VAL A 69 12.14 3.77 -9.98
N ILE A 70 11.49 3.34 -11.06
CA ILE A 70 10.06 3.07 -11.07
C ILE A 70 9.85 1.56 -10.96
N VAL A 71 9.15 1.13 -9.92
CA VAL A 71 8.73 -0.27 -9.76
C VAL A 71 7.23 -0.34 -9.98
N THR A 72 6.84 -1.21 -10.88
CA THR A 72 5.43 -1.40 -11.26
C THR A 72 5.00 -2.81 -10.97
N GLY A 73 3.82 -2.98 -10.36
CA GLY A 73 3.28 -4.30 -10.09
C GLY A 73 1.86 -4.22 -9.53
N THR A 74 1.15 -5.34 -9.57
CA THR A 74 -0.20 -5.43 -9.02
C THR A 74 -0.18 -5.55 -7.49
N ALA A 75 -1.34 -5.42 -6.85
CA ALA A 75 -1.49 -5.81 -5.45
C ALA A 75 -0.99 -7.25 -5.22
N LYS A 76 -0.52 -7.53 -3.99
CA LYS A 76 0.03 -8.82 -3.55
C LYS A 76 1.37 -9.23 -4.16
N THR A 77 2.05 -8.36 -4.91
CA THR A 77 3.41 -8.66 -5.40
C THR A 77 4.49 -8.50 -4.33
N GLY A 78 4.20 -7.77 -3.24
CA GLY A 78 5.14 -7.54 -2.14
C GLY A 78 5.90 -6.20 -2.20
N GLN A 79 5.54 -5.30 -3.12
CA GLN A 79 6.25 -4.02 -3.33
C GLN A 79 6.37 -3.19 -2.04
N SER A 80 5.23 -2.90 -1.40
CA SER A 80 5.14 -2.04 -0.21
C SER A 80 5.86 -2.59 1.02
N THR A 81 6.15 -3.89 1.08
CA THR A 81 6.88 -4.50 2.21
C THR A 81 8.34 -4.76 1.88
N GLN A 82 8.65 -5.32 0.69
CA GLN A 82 10.01 -5.77 0.38
C GLN A 82 10.92 -4.66 -0.15
N ILE A 83 10.39 -3.76 -0.99
CA ILE A 83 11.22 -2.70 -1.60
C ILE A 83 11.81 -1.77 -0.53
N PRO A 84 11.06 -1.25 0.45
CA PRO A 84 11.64 -0.38 1.48
C PRO A 84 12.69 -1.09 2.35
N GLN A 85 12.53 -2.40 2.59
CA GLN A 85 13.55 -3.20 3.32
C GLN A 85 14.85 -3.27 2.52
N TRP A 86 14.79 -3.49 1.21
CA TRP A 86 16.00 -3.53 0.37
C TRP A 86 16.64 -2.15 0.22
N CYS A 87 15.85 -1.08 0.22
CA CYS A 87 16.38 0.28 0.34
C CYS A 87 17.14 0.47 1.65
N ALA A 88 16.63 -0.07 2.76
CA ALA A 88 17.31 0.02 4.07
C ALA A 88 18.61 -0.80 4.09
N GLU A 89 18.58 -2.03 3.57
CA GLU A 89 19.78 -2.86 3.37
C GLU A 89 20.83 -2.12 2.51
N PHE A 90 20.39 -1.46 1.43
CA PHE A 90 21.24 -0.66 0.58
C PHE A 90 21.90 0.50 1.34
N CYS A 91 21.13 1.28 2.12
CA CYS A 91 21.68 2.37 2.94
C CYS A 91 22.68 1.87 4.00
N LEU A 92 22.43 0.70 4.61
CA LEU A 92 23.34 0.07 5.57
C LEU A 92 24.65 -0.39 4.92
N SER A 93 24.58 -1.02 3.75
CA SER A 93 25.75 -1.50 3.01
C SER A 93 26.70 -0.37 2.60
N ALA A 94 26.16 0.84 2.40
CA ALA A 94 26.92 2.05 2.10
C ALA A 94 27.44 2.78 3.36
N GLN A 95 27.56 2.10 4.50
CA GLN A 95 28.09 2.62 5.76
C GLN A 95 27.39 3.91 6.23
N TYR A 96 26.05 3.98 6.12
CA TYR A 96 25.24 5.12 6.57
C TYR A 96 25.50 6.46 5.87
N GLN A 97 26.33 6.52 4.83
CA GLN A 97 26.52 7.76 4.06
C GLN A 97 25.22 8.24 3.39
N ASN A 98 24.27 7.32 3.19
CA ASN A 98 23.02 7.64 2.51
C ASN A 98 21.90 8.10 3.45
N GLY A 99 21.89 7.85 4.76
CA GLY A 99 20.78 8.31 5.64
C GLY A 99 19.51 7.43 5.59
N MET A 100 18.45 7.88 6.28
CA MET A 100 17.21 7.14 6.55
C MET A 100 16.40 6.86 5.27
N VAL A 101 15.70 5.72 5.24
CA VAL A 101 14.70 5.39 4.23
C VAL A 101 13.33 5.83 4.69
N VAL A 102 12.62 6.59 3.85
CA VAL A 102 11.26 7.05 4.12
C VAL A 102 10.31 6.46 3.08
N CYS A 103 9.34 5.67 3.52
CA CYS A 103 8.29 5.13 2.66
C CYS A 103 6.96 5.82 2.94
N THR A 104 6.43 6.51 1.94
CA THR A 104 5.15 7.21 2.07
C THR A 104 3.97 6.30 1.73
N GLN A 105 2.86 6.53 2.41
CA GLN A 105 1.57 5.92 2.14
C GLN A 105 0.48 7.01 2.15
N ILE A 106 -0.58 6.79 1.39
CA ILE A 106 -1.71 7.73 1.33
C ILE A 106 -2.49 7.78 2.66
N HIS A 107 -2.35 6.72 3.45
CA HIS A 107 -3.35 6.28 4.41
C HIS A 107 -2.68 5.96 5.76
N GLN A 108 -3.20 6.53 6.86
CA GLN A 108 -2.61 6.44 8.20
C GLN A 108 -2.54 5.00 8.71
N ARG A 109 -3.63 4.24 8.62
CA ARG A 109 -3.66 2.86 9.14
C ARG A 109 -2.78 1.94 8.29
N SER A 110 -2.77 2.09 6.97
CA SER A 110 -1.84 1.36 6.10
C SER A 110 -0.37 1.67 6.44
N THR A 111 -0.06 2.93 6.80
CA THR A 111 1.27 3.33 7.27
C THR A 111 1.67 2.53 8.52
N VAL A 112 0.80 2.50 9.53
CA VAL A 112 1.06 1.80 10.81
C VAL A 112 1.15 0.29 10.59
N GLU A 113 0.22 -0.29 9.84
CA GLU A 113 0.18 -1.73 9.60
C GLU A 113 1.37 -2.23 8.78
N LEU A 114 1.80 -1.48 7.75
CA LEU A 114 3.02 -1.80 7.00
C LEU A 114 4.27 -1.70 7.88
N ALA A 115 4.37 -0.68 8.72
CA ALA A 115 5.49 -0.54 9.64
C ALA A 115 5.56 -1.71 10.63
N LEU A 116 4.43 -2.08 11.25
CA LEU A 116 4.35 -3.23 12.15
C LEU A 116 4.68 -4.54 11.43
N ARG A 117 4.14 -4.75 10.23
CA ARG A 117 4.42 -5.93 9.42
C ARG A 117 5.89 -6.01 9.03
N VAL A 118 6.51 -4.90 8.66
CA VAL A 118 7.92 -4.88 8.28
C VAL A 118 8.82 -5.02 9.50
N ALA A 119 8.47 -4.46 10.66
CA ALA A 119 9.18 -4.73 11.91
C ALA A 119 9.18 -6.23 12.25
N ASP A 120 8.02 -6.90 12.12
CA ASP A 120 7.90 -8.35 12.26
C ASP A 120 8.73 -9.12 11.22
N GLU A 121 8.76 -8.67 9.96
CA GLU A 121 9.53 -9.32 8.89
C GLU A 121 11.05 -9.15 9.04
N MET A 122 11.48 -8.07 9.67
CA MET A 122 12.88 -7.76 9.98
C MET A 122 13.30 -8.24 11.39
N ASP A 123 12.37 -8.83 12.14
CA ASP A 123 12.55 -9.35 13.50
C ASP A 123 13.09 -8.29 14.48
N VAL A 124 12.54 -7.07 14.39
CA VAL A 124 12.91 -5.93 15.25
C VAL A 124 11.69 -5.36 15.97
N ASN A 125 11.92 -4.62 17.05
CA ASN A 125 10.86 -3.92 17.76
C ASN A 125 10.45 -2.64 17.04
N ILE A 126 9.15 -2.43 16.85
CA ILE A 126 8.62 -1.20 16.27
C ILE A 126 9.06 0.02 17.10
N GLY A 127 9.49 1.08 16.40
CA GLY A 127 9.98 2.32 17.00
C GLY A 127 11.51 2.39 17.11
N ASN A 128 12.23 1.28 16.94
CA ASN A 128 13.68 1.26 16.82
C ASN A 128 14.09 1.38 15.34
N GLU A 129 14.60 0.33 14.72
CA GLU A 129 15.14 0.34 13.35
C GLU A 129 14.04 0.52 12.29
N VAL A 130 12.82 0.04 12.59
CA VAL A 130 11.62 0.27 11.79
C VAL A 130 10.63 1.08 12.61
N GLY A 131 10.07 2.14 12.02
CA GLY A 131 9.12 3.02 12.70
C GLY A 131 8.05 3.58 11.76
N TYR A 132 7.14 4.38 12.34
CA TYR A 132 6.17 5.14 11.56
C TYR A 132 5.92 6.55 12.09
N SER A 133 5.47 7.44 11.19
CA SER A 133 4.97 8.77 11.56
C SER A 133 3.70 9.11 10.80
N ILE A 134 2.62 9.30 11.54
CA ILE A 134 1.32 9.72 11.06
C ILE A 134 0.93 11.04 11.75
N PRO A 135 -0.11 11.76 11.29
CA PRO A 135 -0.54 12.97 11.97
C PRO A 135 -0.80 12.72 13.47
N LEU A 136 -0.17 13.55 14.32
CA LEU A 136 -0.30 13.53 15.78
C LEU A 136 0.35 12.32 16.49
N GLN A 137 0.96 11.38 15.77
CA GLN A 137 1.60 10.20 16.36
C GLN A 137 2.86 9.80 15.60
N THR A 138 3.97 9.72 16.32
CA THR A 138 5.25 9.23 15.78
C THR A 138 5.78 8.12 16.69
N CYS A 139 6.17 7.01 16.07
CA CYS A 139 6.83 5.88 16.70
C CYS A 139 8.16 5.65 15.95
N CYS A 140 9.15 6.47 16.27
CA CYS A 140 10.50 6.43 15.71
C CYS A 140 11.50 6.81 16.81
N SER A 141 12.73 6.31 16.69
CA SER A 141 13.88 6.67 17.51
C SER A 141 14.94 7.33 16.61
N PRO A 142 16.02 7.89 17.19
CA PRO A 142 17.17 8.34 16.42
C PRO A 142 17.83 7.23 15.58
N ASP A 143 17.63 5.97 15.98
CA ASP A 143 18.20 4.78 15.33
C ASP A 143 17.27 4.22 14.22
N THR A 144 16.13 4.88 13.94
CA THR A 144 15.20 4.46 12.89
C THR A 144 15.84 4.56 11.51
N LEU A 145 15.98 3.41 10.85
CA LEU A 145 16.55 3.27 9.52
C LEU A 145 15.47 3.33 8.44
N LEU A 146 14.31 2.72 8.73
CA LEU A 146 13.17 2.65 7.83
C LEU A 146 11.94 3.22 8.52
N ARG A 147 11.44 4.33 7.99
CA ARG A 147 10.24 4.99 8.48
C ARG A 147 9.13 4.94 7.45
N TYR A 148 7.97 4.44 7.84
CA TYR A 148 6.74 4.63 7.08
C TYR A 148 6.04 5.91 7.52
N CYS A 149 5.58 6.75 6.59
CA CYS A 149 4.81 7.93 6.96
C CYS A 149 3.67 8.20 5.99
N THR A 150 2.73 9.06 6.38
CA THR A 150 1.76 9.57 5.40
C THR A 150 2.38 10.64 4.51
N ASP A 151 1.88 10.78 3.28
CA ASP A 151 2.29 11.85 2.34
C ASP A 151 2.30 13.24 3.00
N ASP A 152 1.25 13.56 3.77
CA ASP A 152 1.10 14.86 4.45
C ASP A 152 2.16 15.11 5.54
N VAL A 153 2.67 14.04 6.16
CA VAL A 153 3.71 14.13 7.17
C VAL A 153 5.04 14.46 6.50
N LEU A 154 5.37 13.79 5.39
CA LEU A 154 6.59 14.08 4.64
C LEU A 154 6.54 15.50 4.05
N LEU A 155 5.40 15.92 3.48
CA LEU A 155 5.22 17.30 3.00
C LEU A 155 5.46 18.33 4.11
N ARG A 156 5.00 18.03 5.33
CA ARG A 156 5.20 18.89 6.49
C ARG A 156 6.67 18.94 6.92
N GLU A 157 7.36 17.81 6.88
CA GLU A 157 8.80 17.75 7.15
C GLU A 157 9.57 18.59 6.12
N MET A 158 9.21 18.51 4.84
CA MET A 158 9.79 19.34 3.77
C MET A 158 9.59 20.85 3.95
N MET A 159 8.63 21.29 4.78
CA MET A 159 8.52 22.72 5.12
C MET A 159 9.65 23.19 6.06
N SER A 160 10.14 22.29 6.90
CA SER A 160 11.21 22.57 7.88
C SER A 160 12.59 22.19 7.34
N ASP A 161 12.67 21.05 6.64
CA ASP A 161 13.85 20.52 5.96
C ASP A 161 13.51 20.28 4.47
N PRO A 162 13.55 21.33 3.63
CA PRO A 162 13.16 21.22 2.21
C PRO A 162 14.04 20.29 1.38
N LEU A 163 15.26 20.00 1.85
CA LEU A 163 16.20 19.14 1.15
C LEU A 163 16.19 17.71 1.66
N LEU A 164 15.44 17.40 2.73
CA LEU A 164 15.39 16.07 3.34
C LEU A 164 16.81 15.55 3.65
N GLU A 165 17.60 16.35 4.35
CA GLU A 165 19.05 16.14 4.49
C GLU A 165 19.41 14.79 5.12
N GLN A 166 18.53 14.30 6.01
CA GLN A 166 18.68 13.04 6.73
C GLN A 166 18.21 11.82 5.93
N CYS A 167 17.57 12.02 4.77
CA CYS A 167 17.01 10.94 3.95
C CYS A 167 17.96 10.54 2.82
N GLY A 168 18.06 9.23 2.61
CA GLY A 168 18.83 8.64 1.50
C GLY A 168 17.98 8.11 0.37
N VAL A 169 16.86 7.52 0.74
CA VAL A 169 15.92 6.96 -0.21
C VAL A 169 14.52 7.37 0.22
N VAL A 170 13.81 8.05 -0.67
CA VAL A 170 12.38 8.30 -0.53
C VAL A 170 11.64 7.32 -1.42
N VAL A 171 10.73 6.55 -0.84
CA VAL A 171 9.84 5.63 -1.54
C VAL A 171 8.44 6.26 -1.55
N ILE A 172 7.93 6.53 -2.75
CA ILE A 172 6.55 6.97 -2.96
C ILE A 172 5.71 5.78 -3.36
N ASP A 173 4.87 5.29 -2.44
CA ASP A 173 3.99 4.16 -2.71
C ASP A 173 2.62 4.61 -3.22
N GLN A 174 1.95 3.71 -3.95
CA GLN A 174 0.61 3.90 -4.48
C GLN A 174 0.45 5.16 -5.35
N ALA A 175 1.48 5.54 -6.10
CA ALA A 175 1.50 6.75 -6.92
C ALA A 175 0.39 6.82 -7.99
N GLN A 176 -0.29 5.71 -8.29
CA GLN A 176 -1.44 5.64 -9.20
C GLN A 176 -2.72 6.28 -8.66
N GLU A 177 -2.85 6.50 -7.35
CA GLU A 177 -4.08 7.05 -6.76
C GLU A 177 -4.21 8.57 -7.00
N HIS A 178 -3.12 9.24 -7.40
CA HIS A 178 -3.10 10.66 -7.79
C HIS A 178 -3.75 11.60 -6.77
N THR A 179 -3.42 11.42 -5.49
CA THR A 179 -3.86 12.38 -4.46
C THR A 179 -3.12 13.70 -4.60
N VAL A 180 -3.73 14.80 -4.15
CA VAL A 180 -3.08 16.12 -4.10
C VAL A 180 -1.71 16.04 -3.40
N SER A 181 -1.63 15.36 -2.26
CA SER A 181 -0.41 15.25 -1.47
C SER A 181 0.68 14.46 -2.19
N THR A 182 0.32 13.33 -2.82
CA THR A 182 1.27 12.51 -3.60
C THR A 182 1.83 13.30 -4.80
N ASP A 183 0.96 13.99 -5.55
CA ASP A 183 1.39 14.77 -6.71
C ASP A 183 2.26 15.99 -6.32
N LEU A 184 1.97 16.65 -5.21
CA LEU A 184 2.82 17.70 -4.65
C LEU A 184 4.20 17.15 -4.23
N LEU A 185 4.24 16.00 -3.55
CA LEU A 185 5.50 15.34 -3.19
C LEU A 185 6.34 15.04 -4.43
N LEU A 186 5.76 14.38 -5.43
CA LEU A 186 6.46 14.03 -6.67
C LEU A 186 6.97 15.28 -7.41
N GLY A 187 6.22 16.39 -7.36
CA GLY A 187 6.61 17.67 -7.91
C GLY A 187 7.81 18.29 -7.18
N LEU A 188 7.74 18.39 -5.85
CA LEU A 188 8.81 18.96 -5.02
C LEU A 188 10.08 18.11 -5.06
N LEU A 189 9.94 16.78 -4.98
CA LEU A 189 11.08 15.86 -5.03
C LEU A 189 11.84 15.96 -6.35
N LYS A 190 11.17 16.29 -7.46
CA LYS A 190 11.87 16.53 -8.74
C LYS A 190 12.91 17.65 -8.63
N ASP A 191 12.60 18.72 -7.90
CA ASP A 191 13.53 19.84 -7.68
C ASP A 191 14.60 19.50 -6.64
N VAL A 192 14.23 18.76 -5.60
CA VAL A 192 15.20 18.29 -4.57
C VAL A 192 16.24 17.37 -5.19
N LEU A 193 15.83 16.44 -6.07
CA LEU A 193 16.75 15.51 -6.75
C LEU A 193 17.78 16.23 -7.63
N LEU A 194 17.44 17.37 -8.22
CA LEU A 194 18.39 18.20 -8.96
C LEU A 194 19.45 18.84 -8.04
N THR A 195 19.11 19.06 -6.78
CA THR A 195 19.99 19.68 -5.78
C THR A 195 20.80 18.65 -5.00
N ARG A 196 20.23 17.47 -4.75
CA ARG A 196 20.83 16.34 -4.01
C ARG A 196 21.01 15.12 -4.93
N PRO A 197 22.12 15.02 -5.69
CA PRO A 197 22.39 13.88 -6.57
C PRO A 197 22.52 12.55 -5.81
N GLU A 198 22.81 12.58 -4.52
CA GLU A 198 22.91 11.42 -3.63
C GLU A 198 21.55 10.88 -3.16
N LEU A 199 20.51 11.73 -3.14
CA LEU A 199 19.15 11.33 -2.76
C LEU A 199 18.57 10.45 -3.86
N ARG A 200 18.01 9.30 -3.49
CA ARG A 200 17.34 8.39 -4.41
C ARG A 200 15.83 8.44 -4.23
N LEU A 201 15.11 8.31 -5.34
CA LEU A 201 13.64 8.25 -5.37
C LEU A 201 13.19 6.93 -5.97
N VAL A 202 12.38 6.18 -5.23
CA VAL A 202 11.72 4.97 -5.71
C VAL A 202 10.23 5.24 -5.80
N ILE A 203 9.63 5.01 -6.97
CA ILE A 203 8.20 5.19 -7.18
C ILE A 203 7.57 3.81 -7.36
N LEU A 204 6.70 3.41 -6.43
CA LEU A 204 5.92 2.20 -6.53
C LEU A 204 4.55 2.54 -7.11
N SER A 205 4.17 1.85 -8.18
CA SER A 205 2.90 2.12 -8.84
C SER A 205 2.25 0.90 -9.50
N ALA A 206 1.00 1.05 -9.92
CA ALA A 206 0.32 0.06 -10.71
C ALA A 206 0.74 0.12 -12.21
N PRO A 207 0.73 -1.00 -12.94
CA PRO A 207 1.19 -1.06 -14.34
C PRO A 207 0.48 -0.10 -15.32
N HIS A 208 -0.74 0.32 -15.00
CA HIS A 208 -1.50 1.25 -15.85
C HIS A 208 -1.09 2.72 -15.70
N SER A 209 -0.27 3.06 -14.70
CA SER A 209 0.20 4.43 -14.44
C SER A 209 1.57 4.71 -15.08
N THR A 210 2.27 3.66 -15.52
CA THR A 210 3.65 3.71 -16.04
C THR A 210 3.88 4.78 -17.08
N GLU A 211 3.02 4.86 -18.11
CA GLU A 211 3.19 5.82 -19.22
C GLU A 211 3.21 7.28 -18.73
N LYS A 212 2.35 7.62 -17.76
CA LYS A 212 2.28 8.98 -17.18
C LYS A 212 3.56 9.32 -16.41
N LEU A 213 4.09 8.36 -15.66
CA LEU A 213 5.32 8.52 -14.89
C LEU A 213 6.55 8.65 -15.79
N LEU A 214 6.67 7.81 -16.82
CA LEU A 214 7.75 7.91 -17.81
C LEU A 214 7.70 9.23 -18.58
N HIS A 215 6.51 9.74 -18.90
CA HIS A 215 6.41 11.08 -19.49
C HIS A 215 6.90 12.19 -18.53
N ARG A 216 6.74 12.03 -17.20
CA ARG A 216 7.14 13.03 -16.19
C ARG A 216 8.65 13.02 -15.90
N TYR A 217 9.25 11.83 -15.83
CA TYR A 217 10.64 11.62 -15.42
C TYR A 217 11.59 11.25 -16.58
N GLY A 218 11.06 10.99 -17.76
CA GLY A 218 11.84 10.63 -18.94
C GLY A 218 12.33 9.18 -18.89
N SER A 219 13.55 8.96 -19.37
CA SER A 219 14.17 7.64 -19.42
C SER A 219 14.76 7.27 -18.05
N VAL A 220 13.96 6.62 -17.21
CA VAL A 220 14.37 6.08 -15.91
C VAL A 220 14.20 4.55 -15.88
N PRO A 221 15.01 3.80 -15.13
CA PRO A 221 14.82 2.36 -14.98
C PRO A 221 13.41 2.02 -14.52
N GLN A 222 12.80 1.07 -15.24
CA GLN A 222 11.48 0.55 -14.92
C GLN A 222 11.58 -0.95 -14.68
N ILE A 223 11.17 -1.37 -13.49
CA ILE A 223 11.04 -2.78 -13.14
C ILE A 223 9.55 -3.12 -13.17
N CYS A 224 9.17 -3.97 -14.12
CA CYS A 224 7.79 -4.43 -14.26
C CYS A 224 7.66 -5.83 -13.66
N LEU A 225 7.10 -5.90 -12.46
CA LEU A 225 6.76 -7.16 -11.84
C LEU A 225 5.56 -7.74 -12.58
N GLU A 226 5.75 -8.92 -13.18
CA GLU A 226 4.64 -9.63 -13.80
C GLU A 226 3.60 -9.98 -12.72
N GLY A 227 2.47 -9.27 -12.78
CA GLY A 227 1.31 -9.58 -11.95
C GLY A 227 0.73 -10.92 -12.38
N SER A 228 0.24 -11.69 -11.40
CA SER A 228 -0.52 -12.90 -11.70
C SER A 228 -1.74 -12.57 -12.59
N ARG A 229 -2.11 -13.49 -13.48
CA ARG A 229 -3.21 -13.35 -14.46
C ARG A 229 -4.41 -12.58 -13.89
N THR A 230 -4.96 -11.66 -14.66
CA THR A 230 -6.16 -10.91 -14.27
C THR A 230 -7.28 -11.87 -13.88
N CYS A 231 -7.98 -11.60 -12.77
CA CYS A 231 -9.14 -12.37 -12.34
C CYS A 231 -10.22 -12.43 -13.43
N GLU A 232 -11.08 -13.45 -13.39
CA GLU A 232 -12.22 -13.53 -14.31
C GLU A 232 -13.20 -12.39 -14.00
N VAL A 233 -13.42 -11.49 -14.96
CA VAL A 233 -14.34 -10.36 -14.79
C VAL A 233 -15.69 -10.70 -15.43
N VAL A 234 -16.72 -10.74 -14.59
CA VAL A 234 -18.11 -10.97 -14.99
C VAL A 234 -18.87 -9.65 -14.91
N TYR A 235 -19.37 -9.17 -16.03
CA TYR A 235 -20.21 -7.97 -16.05
C TYR A 235 -21.67 -8.32 -15.88
N GLY A 236 -22.36 -7.63 -14.96
CA GLY A 236 -23.81 -7.79 -14.78
C GLY A 236 -24.57 -7.47 -16.08
N SER A 237 -25.51 -8.33 -16.47
CA SER A 237 -26.31 -8.21 -17.72
C SER A 237 -27.36 -7.08 -17.72
N GLY A 238 -27.22 -6.07 -16.86
CA GLY A 238 -28.16 -4.97 -16.74
C GLY A 238 -28.03 -3.95 -17.88
N ARG A 239 -28.95 -3.97 -18.84
CA ARG A 239 -29.12 -2.88 -19.81
C ARG A 239 -29.53 -1.60 -19.07
N ARG A 240 -28.69 -0.54 -19.14
CA ARG A 240 -28.91 0.81 -18.58
C ARG A 240 -29.15 0.84 -17.06
N GLY A 241 -28.12 1.22 -16.31
CA GLY A 241 -28.22 1.73 -14.93
C GLY A 241 -29.12 0.91 -14.02
N VAL A 242 -28.57 -0.15 -13.41
CA VAL A 242 -29.25 -0.85 -12.31
C VAL A 242 -29.62 0.19 -11.25
N LYS A 243 -30.90 0.56 -11.15
CA LYS A 243 -31.41 1.52 -10.15
C LYS A 243 -31.17 1.03 -8.72
N ASP A 244 -30.97 -0.28 -8.55
CA ASP A 244 -30.75 -0.95 -7.28
C ASP A 244 -29.55 -1.92 -7.35
N TYR A 245 -28.35 -1.34 -7.48
CA TYR A 245 -27.10 -2.12 -7.43
C TYR A 245 -26.89 -2.76 -6.06
N LEU A 246 -27.44 -2.16 -4.99
CA LEU A 246 -27.35 -2.68 -3.63
C LEU A 246 -28.02 -4.05 -3.53
N CYS A 247 -29.30 -4.17 -3.87
CA CYS A 247 -29.99 -5.46 -3.83
C CYS A 247 -29.34 -6.49 -4.75
N SER A 248 -28.84 -6.06 -5.91
CA SER A 248 -28.14 -6.94 -6.85
C SER A 248 -26.84 -7.47 -6.26
N ALA A 249 -26.05 -6.62 -5.60
CA ALA A 249 -24.81 -6.99 -4.91
C ALA A 249 -25.08 -8.00 -3.79
N LEU A 250 -26.10 -7.76 -2.96
CA LEU A 250 -26.44 -8.65 -1.85
C LEU A 250 -26.96 -10.01 -2.34
N ARG A 251 -27.77 -10.05 -3.39
CA ARG A 251 -28.23 -11.32 -4.00
C ARG A 251 -27.04 -12.12 -4.52
N LEU A 252 -26.12 -11.47 -5.21
CA LEU A 252 -24.92 -12.10 -5.73
C LEU A 252 -24.00 -12.61 -4.61
N ALA A 253 -23.84 -11.85 -3.52
CA ALA A 253 -23.06 -12.31 -2.36
C ALA A 253 -23.64 -13.60 -1.75
N LEU A 254 -24.97 -13.70 -1.66
CA LEU A 254 -25.66 -14.91 -1.20
C LEU A 254 -25.50 -16.07 -2.18
N GLU A 255 -25.61 -15.81 -3.49
CA GLU A 255 -25.42 -16.83 -4.53
C GLU A 255 -24.00 -17.39 -4.55
N ILE A 256 -22.98 -16.52 -4.44
CA ILE A 256 -21.57 -16.93 -4.32
C ILE A 256 -21.36 -17.78 -3.08
N HIS A 257 -21.97 -17.41 -1.96
CA HIS A 257 -21.87 -18.19 -0.72
C HIS A 257 -22.46 -19.62 -0.87
N GLN A 258 -23.55 -19.77 -1.62
CA GLN A 258 -24.24 -21.04 -1.83
C GLN A 258 -23.54 -21.94 -2.86
N ASN A 259 -23.07 -21.36 -3.97
CA ASN A 259 -22.75 -22.13 -5.17
C ASN A 259 -21.24 -22.15 -5.52
N GLN A 260 -20.41 -21.30 -4.89
CA GLN A 260 -19.00 -21.17 -5.26
C GLN A 260 -18.05 -21.78 -4.22
N ASN A 261 -16.84 -22.11 -4.66
CA ASN A 261 -15.75 -22.64 -3.84
C ASN A 261 -15.36 -21.69 -2.70
N HIS A 262 -14.64 -22.21 -1.69
CA HIS A 262 -14.15 -21.45 -0.54
C HIS A 262 -13.41 -20.16 -0.93
N GLY A 263 -13.55 -19.13 -0.09
CA GLY A 263 -12.93 -17.83 -0.26
C GLY A 263 -13.86 -16.70 0.18
N ASP A 264 -13.29 -15.66 0.77
CA ASP A 264 -14.08 -14.53 1.25
C ASP A 264 -14.51 -13.61 0.10
N ILE A 265 -15.57 -12.85 0.37
CA ILE A 265 -16.17 -11.90 -0.55
C ILE A 265 -15.84 -10.49 -0.06
N VAL A 266 -15.43 -9.60 -0.96
CA VAL A 266 -15.44 -8.15 -0.71
C VAL A 266 -16.48 -7.49 -1.61
N THR A 267 -17.33 -6.64 -1.02
CA THR A 267 -18.39 -5.91 -1.72
C THR A 267 -18.14 -4.41 -1.58
N PHE A 268 -17.95 -3.74 -2.72
CA PHE A 268 -17.80 -2.29 -2.80
C PHE A 268 -19.16 -1.61 -3.00
N LEU A 269 -19.54 -0.80 -2.02
CA LEU A 269 -20.77 -0.01 -1.97
C LEU A 269 -20.44 1.50 -2.05
N ALA A 270 -21.45 2.36 -2.15
CA ALA A 270 -21.23 3.79 -2.34
C ALA A 270 -21.11 4.57 -1.03
N THR A 271 -21.82 4.15 0.02
CA THR A 271 -21.94 4.90 1.29
C THR A 271 -21.97 3.99 2.52
N GLU A 272 -21.61 4.55 3.68
CA GLU A 272 -21.70 3.85 4.99
C GLU A 272 -23.12 3.40 5.31
N GLN A 273 -24.14 4.21 4.98
CA GLN A 273 -25.54 3.83 5.16
C GLN A 273 -25.91 2.58 4.33
N GLU A 274 -25.36 2.44 3.13
CA GLU A 274 -25.52 1.22 2.33
C GLU A 274 -24.81 0.02 2.96
N ILE A 275 -23.63 0.22 3.55
CA ILE A 275 -22.88 -0.81 4.28
C ILE A 275 -23.70 -1.32 5.48
N GLU A 276 -24.23 -0.42 6.30
CA GLU A 276 -25.06 -0.78 7.46
C GLU A 276 -26.31 -1.56 7.04
N CYS A 277 -27.00 -1.09 5.99
CA CYS A 277 -28.16 -1.76 5.42
C CYS A 277 -27.80 -3.16 4.89
N ALA A 278 -26.71 -3.26 4.12
CA ALA A 278 -26.18 -4.52 3.61
C ALA A 278 -25.83 -5.50 4.73
N HIS A 279 -25.16 -5.02 5.78
CA HIS A 279 -24.77 -5.80 6.93
C HIS A 279 -26.00 -6.37 7.65
N ALA A 280 -27.02 -5.55 7.92
CA ALA A 280 -28.26 -5.99 8.55
C ALA A 280 -29.00 -7.05 7.70
N ILE A 281 -29.08 -6.84 6.39
CA ILE A 281 -29.75 -7.76 5.46
C ILE A 281 -28.99 -9.10 5.38
N LEU A 282 -27.67 -9.07 5.21
CA LEU A 282 -26.83 -10.27 5.12
C LEU A 282 -26.81 -11.04 6.43
N ARG A 283 -26.80 -10.35 7.58
CA ARG A 283 -26.88 -10.99 8.89
C ARG A 283 -28.19 -11.74 9.08
N ARG A 284 -29.31 -11.13 8.66
CA ARG A 284 -30.64 -11.75 8.74
C ARG A 284 -30.79 -12.93 7.78
N LYS A 285 -30.37 -12.78 6.52
CA LYS A 285 -30.52 -13.82 5.49
C LYS A 285 -29.49 -14.94 5.62
N GLY A 286 -28.25 -14.60 6.01
CA GLY A 286 -27.15 -15.54 6.18
C GLY A 286 -27.33 -16.49 7.36
N ALA A 287 -28.10 -16.09 8.39
CA ALA A 287 -28.43 -16.96 9.52
C ALA A 287 -29.25 -18.20 9.11
N SER A 288 -30.04 -18.11 8.03
CA SER A 288 -30.89 -19.20 7.52
C SER A 288 -30.20 -20.10 6.50
N LEU A 289 -28.95 -19.81 6.11
CA LEU A 289 -28.26 -20.42 4.97
C LEU A 289 -27.06 -21.30 5.37
N ALA A 290 -27.09 -21.92 6.55
CA ALA A 290 -26.01 -22.81 6.98
C ALA A 290 -25.87 -23.99 6.00
N LEU A 291 -24.80 -23.95 5.19
CA LEU A 291 -24.51 -24.89 4.09
C LEU A 291 -23.10 -25.50 4.25
N SER A 292 -22.69 -26.28 3.25
CA SER A 292 -21.38 -26.93 3.11
C SER A 292 -20.16 -26.05 3.43
N HIS A 293 -20.26 -24.73 3.23
CA HIS A 293 -19.20 -23.73 3.46
C HIS A 293 -19.43 -22.88 4.72
N GLY A 294 -20.09 -23.43 5.75
CA GLY A 294 -20.31 -22.82 7.06
C GLY A 294 -21.19 -21.58 7.06
N LYS A 295 -21.09 -20.77 8.11
CA LYS A 295 -21.93 -19.58 8.31
C LYS A 295 -21.45 -18.41 7.44
N LEU A 296 -22.38 -17.64 6.88
CA LEU A 296 -22.06 -16.33 6.30
C LEU A 296 -21.91 -15.28 7.41
N VAL A 297 -20.76 -14.60 7.44
CA VAL A 297 -20.46 -13.55 8.42
C VAL A 297 -20.22 -12.23 7.69
N PRO A 298 -21.18 -11.28 7.71
CA PRO A 298 -20.92 -9.95 7.17
C PRO A 298 -20.00 -9.18 8.12
N VAL A 299 -19.07 -8.42 7.56
CA VAL A 299 -18.09 -7.60 8.28
C VAL A 299 -18.10 -6.22 7.64
N SER A 300 -18.55 -5.21 8.38
CA SER A 300 -18.47 -3.81 7.95
C SER A 300 -17.06 -3.28 8.18
N LEU A 301 -16.47 -2.67 7.15
CA LEU A 301 -15.15 -2.04 7.23
C LEU A 301 -15.33 -0.51 7.20
N CYS A 302 -15.95 0.01 8.25
CA CYS A 302 -16.13 1.46 8.42
C CYS A 302 -14.93 2.05 9.17
N PRO A 303 -14.50 3.29 8.84
CA PRO A 303 -13.42 3.95 9.56
C PRO A 303 -13.73 4.04 11.07
N GLY A 304 -12.81 3.53 11.91
CA GLY A 304 -12.91 3.60 13.38
C GLY A 304 -13.40 2.32 14.09
N ASP A 305 -13.85 1.31 13.34
CA ASP A 305 -14.21 0.02 13.95
C ASP A 305 -12.96 -0.84 14.22
N SER A 306 -12.68 -1.07 15.51
CA SER A 306 -11.69 -2.03 15.97
C SER A 306 -12.12 -3.44 15.53
N LEU A 307 -11.45 -3.98 14.51
CA LEU A 307 -11.65 -5.33 13.98
C LEU A 307 -11.28 -6.41 15.00
N SER A 308 -12.13 -6.57 16.01
CA SER A 308 -12.07 -7.60 17.04
C SER A 308 -12.72 -8.93 16.60
N VAL A 309 -13.13 -9.04 15.33
CA VAL A 309 -13.88 -10.19 14.80
C VAL A 309 -12.99 -11.04 13.88
N LEU A 310 -11.82 -11.43 14.38
CA LEU A 310 -10.91 -12.34 13.68
C LEU A 310 -10.62 -13.60 14.50
N SER A 311 -11.66 -14.36 14.78
CA SER A 311 -11.49 -15.76 15.17
C SER A 311 -11.19 -16.59 13.91
N GLU A 312 -9.91 -16.79 13.63
CA GLU A 312 -9.45 -17.85 12.74
C GLU A 312 -9.89 -19.20 13.33
N GLY A 313 -10.73 -19.96 12.62
CA GLY A 313 -11.06 -21.32 13.06
C GLY A 313 -12.45 -21.86 12.74
N SER A 314 -13.38 -21.07 12.21
CA SER A 314 -14.66 -21.60 11.73
C SER A 314 -14.69 -21.72 10.21
N LYS A 315 -15.36 -22.75 9.67
CA LYS A 315 -15.62 -22.95 8.22
C LYS A 315 -16.49 -21.83 7.60
N SER A 316 -16.51 -20.63 8.16
CA SER A 316 -17.42 -19.55 7.79
C SER A 316 -16.88 -18.74 6.61
N ARG A 317 -17.75 -18.26 5.73
CA ARG A 317 -17.39 -17.30 4.68
C ARG A 317 -17.63 -15.89 5.18
N ARG A 318 -16.63 -15.02 5.09
CA ARG A 318 -16.75 -13.61 5.43
C ARG A 318 -17.16 -12.80 4.21
N VAL A 319 -18.02 -11.81 4.44
CA VAL A 319 -18.43 -10.81 3.44
C VAL A 319 -18.03 -9.44 3.94
N PHE A 320 -16.91 -8.94 3.44
CA PHE A 320 -16.39 -7.60 3.74
C PHE A 320 -17.18 -6.56 2.96
N LEU A 321 -17.73 -5.57 3.66
CA LEU A 321 -18.53 -4.49 3.10
C LEU A 321 -17.76 -3.18 3.26
N THR A 322 -17.46 -2.50 2.16
CA THR A 322 -16.64 -1.27 2.20
C THR A 322 -17.00 -0.27 1.09
N CYS A 323 -16.61 0.99 1.24
CA CYS A 323 -16.78 2.05 0.24
C CYS A 323 -15.57 2.21 -0.69
N SER A 324 -14.38 1.94 -0.17
CA SER A 324 -13.10 2.06 -0.87
C SER A 324 -12.29 0.80 -0.64
N PRO A 325 -11.30 0.48 -1.49
CA PRO A 325 -10.25 -0.44 -1.09
C PRO A 325 -9.51 0.19 0.09
N SER A 326 -10.06 0.06 1.29
CA SER A 326 -9.63 0.74 2.50
C SER A 326 -8.42 0.05 3.11
N GLU A 327 -7.77 0.80 4.00
CA GLU A 327 -6.73 0.36 4.94
C GLU A 327 -7.06 -0.98 5.62
N ASP A 328 -8.35 -1.23 5.89
CA ASP A 328 -8.84 -2.37 6.67
C ASP A 328 -8.92 -3.67 5.87
N LEU A 329 -8.62 -3.66 4.57
CA LEU A 329 -8.65 -4.88 3.75
C LEU A 329 -7.31 -5.62 3.73
N PHE A 330 -6.22 -4.98 4.15
CA PHE A 330 -4.86 -5.53 4.02
C PHE A 330 -4.71 -6.95 4.60
N TRP A 331 -5.24 -7.22 5.79
CA TRP A 331 -5.20 -8.56 6.41
C TRP A 331 -6.12 -9.58 5.71
N ALA A 332 -7.26 -9.13 5.18
CA ALA A 332 -8.25 -9.98 4.50
C ALA A 332 -7.88 -10.30 3.04
N VAL A 333 -6.99 -9.52 2.45
CA VAL A 333 -6.61 -9.59 1.03
C VAL A 333 -6.17 -11.00 0.63
N HIS A 334 -5.56 -11.79 1.53
CA HIS A 334 -5.13 -13.16 1.24
C HIS A 334 -6.29 -14.17 1.14
N SER A 335 -7.37 -13.99 1.89
CA SER A 335 -8.53 -14.89 1.91
C SER A 335 -9.61 -14.50 0.88
N ILE A 336 -9.58 -13.25 0.39
CA ILE A 336 -10.50 -12.78 -0.64
C ILE A 336 -10.26 -13.51 -1.97
N ARG A 337 -11.36 -14.05 -2.51
CA ARG A 337 -11.42 -14.69 -3.84
C ARG A 337 -12.52 -14.10 -4.72
N PHE A 338 -13.48 -13.40 -4.14
CA PHE A 338 -14.62 -12.85 -4.87
C PHE A 338 -14.75 -11.36 -4.60
N VAL A 339 -14.79 -10.56 -5.67
CA VAL A 339 -15.01 -9.11 -5.59
C VAL A 339 -16.36 -8.81 -6.21
N ILE A 340 -17.22 -8.08 -5.51
CA ILE A 340 -18.47 -7.53 -6.03
C ILE A 340 -18.32 -6.02 -6.07
N ASP A 341 -18.30 -5.44 -7.26
CA ASP A 341 -18.09 -4.01 -7.47
C ASP A 341 -19.34 -3.33 -8.03
N ALA A 342 -19.96 -2.46 -7.22
CA ALA A 342 -21.05 -1.59 -7.67
C ALA A 342 -20.61 -0.60 -8.76
N GLY A 343 -19.31 -0.31 -8.86
CA GLY A 343 -18.73 0.59 -9.85
C GLY A 343 -19.08 2.06 -9.59
N VAL A 344 -19.37 2.42 -8.34
CA VAL A 344 -19.69 3.78 -7.89
C VAL A 344 -18.95 4.12 -6.60
N GLN A 345 -18.81 5.41 -6.35
CA GLN A 345 -18.32 5.96 -5.08
C GLN A 345 -18.96 7.32 -4.78
N LYS A 346 -18.99 7.67 -3.50
CA LYS A 346 -19.29 9.02 -3.03
C LYS A 346 -18.09 9.93 -3.31
N ARG A 347 -18.31 11.07 -3.98
CA ARG A 347 -17.27 12.07 -4.28
C ARG A 347 -17.70 13.46 -3.83
N TYR A 348 -16.72 14.21 -3.30
CA TYR A 348 -16.85 15.64 -3.10
C TYR A 348 -16.60 16.35 -4.44
N VAL A 349 -17.54 17.19 -4.85
CA VAL A 349 -17.46 18.01 -6.05
C VAL A 349 -17.59 19.46 -5.62
N TYR A 350 -16.49 20.20 -5.78
CA TYR A 350 -16.47 21.64 -5.56
C TYR A 350 -17.15 22.35 -6.72
N ASN A 351 -18.09 23.23 -6.40
CA ASN A 351 -18.69 24.13 -7.37
C ASN A 351 -18.07 25.52 -7.21
N PRO A 352 -17.23 25.98 -8.16
CA PRO A 352 -16.50 27.24 -8.03
C PRO A 352 -17.40 28.46 -8.06
N ARG A 353 -18.59 28.37 -8.67
CA ARG A 353 -19.53 29.51 -8.74
C ARG A 353 -20.12 29.84 -7.37
N ILE A 354 -20.38 28.82 -6.55
CA ILE A 354 -20.94 28.98 -5.21
C ILE A 354 -19.91 28.78 -4.10
N ARG A 355 -18.66 28.46 -4.48
CA ARG A 355 -17.53 28.17 -3.59
C ARG A 355 -17.84 27.13 -2.51
N ALA A 356 -18.68 26.16 -2.83
CA ALA A 356 -19.13 25.13 -1.89
C ALA A 356 -18.90 23.73 -2.44
N ASN A 357 -18.63 22.80 -1.53
CA ASN A 357 -18.55 21.38 -1.82
C ASN A 357 -19.95 20.76 -1.83
N SER A 358 -20.21 19.90 -2.81
CA SER A 358 -21.39 19.06 -2.87
C SER A 358 -20.97 17.59 -2.89
N ILE A 359 -21.79 16.72 -2.33
CA ILE A 359 -21.50 15.29 -2.31
C ILE A 359 -22.41 14.59 -3.32
N VAL A 360 -21.80 13.86 -4.26
CA VAL A 360 -22.52 13.14 -5.30
C VAL A 360 -21.99 11.73 -5.45
N ILE A 361 -22.87 10.78 -5.74
CA ILE A 361 -22.48 9.41 -6.14
C ILE A 361 -22.13 9.44 -7.63
N ARG A 362 -20.93 9.01 -7.98
CA ARG A 362 -20.43 8.97 -9.36
C ARG A 362 -19.80 7.60 -9.66
N PRO A 363 -19.72 7.21 -10.95
CA PRO A 363 -18.90 6.07 -11.33
C PRO A 363 -17.45 6.23 -10.88
N ILE A 364 -16.81 5.11 -10.53
CA ILE A 364 -15.37 5.08 -10.22
C ILE A 364 -14.54 5.24 -11.49
N SER A 365 -13.27 5.63 -11.34
CA SER A 365 -12.33 5.68 -12.47
C SER A 365 -11.96 4.27 -12.96
N LYS A 366 -11.30 4.21 -14.13
CA LYS A 366 -10.71 2.97 -14.64
C LYS A 366 -9.62 2.45 -13.69
N SER A 367 -8.76 3.32 -13.17
CA SER A 367 -7.70 2.96 -12.21
C SER A 367 -8.29 2.32 -10.95
N GLN A 368 -9.32 2.92 -10.36
CA GLN A 368 -10.00 2.40 -9.18
C GLN A 368 -10.67 1.04 -9.45
N ALA A 369 -11.30 0.87 -10.61
CA ALA A 369 -11.88 -0.42 -11.00
C ALA A 369 -10.80 -1.51 -11.14
N GLU A 370 -9.63 -1.18 -11.70
CA GLU A 370 -8.51 -2.13 -11.77
C GLU A 370 -7.94 -2.46 -10.40
N SER A 371 -7.76 -1.48 -9.51
CA SER A 371 -7.33 -1.71 -8.12
C SER A 371 -8.29 -2.66 -7.38
N ARG A 372 -9.61 -2.47 -7.54
CA ARG A 372 -10.63 -3.35 -6.93
C ARG A 372 -10.58 -4.78 -7.48
N LYS A 373 -10.39 -4.96 -8.80
CA LYS A 373 -10.28 -6.29 -9.44
C LYS A 373 -9.09 -7.09 -8.90
N GLN A 374 -7.97 -6.43 -8.64
CA GLN A 374 -6.74 -7.09 -8.18
C GLN A 374 -6.92 -7.80 -6.82
N LEU A 375 -7.90 -7.40 -6.01
CA LEU A 375 -8.17 -8.04 -4.71
C LEU A 375 -8.60 -9.50 -4.83
N ALA A 376 -9.32 -9.87 -5.91
CA ALA A 376 -9.75 -11.25 -6.15
C ALA A 376 -8.55 -12.21 -6.34
N GLY A 377 -7.44 -11.69 -6.86
CA GLY A 377 -6.30 -12.50 -7.29
C GLY A 377 -6.59 -13.35 -8.53
N PRO A 378 -5.61 -14.14 -9.00
CA PRO A 378 -5.66 -14.84 -10.29
C PRO A 378 -6.70 -15.96 -10.36
N THR A 379 -6.95 -16.63 -9.24
CA THR A 379 -7.92 -17.73 -9.14
C THR A 379 -9.31 -17.25 -8.73
N GLY A 380 -9.47 -15.93 -8.56
CA GLY A 380 -10.70 -15.32 -8.10
C GLY A 380 -11.59 -14.82 -9.24
N LYS A 381 -12.78 -14.32 -8.87
CA LYS A 381 -13.72 -13.69 -9.79
C LYS A 381 -14.08 -12.28 -9.33
N CYS A 382 -14.19 -11.35 -10.26
CA CYS A 382 -14.68 -10.00 -10.01
C CYS A 382 -16.00 -9.77 -10.78
N PHE A 383 -17.04 -9.38 -10.06
CA PHE A 383 -18.36 -9.10 -10.61
C PHE A 383 -18.61 -7.60 -10.62
N CYS A 384 -18.72 -7.00 -11.81
CA CYS A 384 -18.89 -5.56 -11.97
C CYS A 384 -20.30 -5.23 -12.47
N PHE A 385 -21.06 -4.41 -11.72
CA PHE A 385 -22.41 -4.00 -12.12
C PHE A 385 -22.45 -2.87 -13.14
N LYS A 386 -21.41 -2.05 -13.20
CA LYS A 386 -21.26 -1.02 -14.24
C LYS A 386 -20.05 -1.35 -15.10
N ARG A 387 -20.26 -1.42 -16.42
CA ARG A 387 -19.15 -1.38 -17.38
C ARG A 387 -18.56 0.01 -17.33
N THR A 388 -17.27 0.11 -17.05
CA THR A 388 -16.46 1.29 -17.38
C THR A 388 -16.28 1.33 -18.90
N HIS A 389 -17.38 1.53 -19.64
CA HIS A 389 -17.26 1.86 -21.06
C HIS A 389 -16.55 3.22 -21.16
N CYS A 390 -15.76 3.34 -22.22
CA CYS A 390 -14.86 4.37 -22.73
C CYS A 390 -15.12 5.87 -22.43
N ASP A 391 -16.19 6.24 -21.72
CA ASP A 391 -16.71 7.62 -21.69
C ASP A 391 -16.25 8.44 -20.48
N PHE A 392 -15.51 7.84 -19.54
CA PHE A 392 -14.81 8.60 -18.51
C PHE A 392 -13.37 8.81 -18.97
N ILE A 393 -13.17 9.89 -19.72
CA ILE A 393 -11.91 10.63 -19.66
C ILE A 393 -11.59 10.72 -18.16
N ASP A 394 -10.38 10.27 -17.79
CA ASP A 394 -9.69 10.65 -16.57
C ASP A 394 -9.66 12.19 -16.55
N ARG A 395 -10.80 12.84 -16.28
CA ARG A 395 -10.81 14.23 -15.90
C ARG A 395 -10.15 14.17 -14.55
N PRO A 396 -8.94 14.73 -14.42
CA PRO A 396 -8.16 14.53 -13.23
C PRO A 396 -9.00 15.03 -12.05
N GLY A 397 -9.54 14.05 -11.31
CA GLY A 397 -10.16 14.31 -10.03
C GLY A 397 -9.07 14.94 -9.19
N GLU A 398 -9.38 16.07 -8.56
CA GLU A 398 -8.49 16.87 -7.72
C GLU A 398 -7.61 17.91 -8.44
N ILE A 399 -7.18 17.70 -9.69
CA ILE A 399 -6.45 18.76 -10.42
C ILE A 399 -7.35 19.95 -10.75
N GLN A 400 -8.69 19.81 -10.80
CA GLN A 400 -9.58 20.96 -10.96
C GLN A 400 -9.53 21.94 -9.77
N PHE A 401 -9.17 21.47 -8.57
CA PHE A 401 -9.05 22.35 -7.39
C PHE A 401 -7.78 23.21 -7.49
N LEU A 402 -6.65 22.61 -7.88
CA LEU A 402 -5.43 23.33 -8.26
C LEU A 402 -5.66 24.21 -9.49
N TYR A 403 -6.29 23.72 -10.56
CA TYR A 403 -6.54 24.54 -11.76
C TYR A 403 -7.46 25.72 -11.48
N THR A 404 -8.51 25.58 -10.66
CA THR A 404 -9.44 26.70 -10.43
C THR A 404 -8.89 27.70 -9.41
N TYR A 405 -8.13 27.23 -8.41
CA TYR A 405 -7.44 28.09 -7.45
C TYR A 405 -6.22 28.78 -8.07
N MET A 406 -5.46 28.09 -8.93
CA MET A 406 -4.35 28.65 -9.69
C MET A 406 -4.78 29.47 -10.92
N ASN A 407 -5.96 29.24 -11.53
CA ASN A 407 -6.44 30.01 -12.69
C ASN A 407 -6.80 31.47 -12.37
N HIS A 408 -6.93 31.86 -11.10
CA HIS A 408 -7.01 33.30 -10.78
C HIS A 408 -5.64 33.97 -10.73
N HIS A 409 -4.55 33.22 -10.77
CA HIS A 409 -3.20 33.77 -10.65
C HIS A 409 -2.17 33.27 -11.66
N VAL A 410 -2.56 32.54 -12.72
CA VAL A 410 -1.52 31.98 -13.59
C VAL A 410 -1.92 31.83 -15.06
N GLU A 411 -1.56 32.83 -15.88
CA GLU A 411 -1.20 32.61 -17.30
C GLU A 411 0.26 32.12 -17.47
N ASP A 412 1.05 32.05 -16.40
CA ASP A 412 2.50 31.82 -16.47
C ASP A 412 3.01 30.38 -16.17
N LEU A 413 2.15 29.42 -15.79
CA LEU A 413 2.58 28.07 -15.35
C LEU A 413 2.96 27.18 -16.54
N TYR A 414 2.39 27.43 -17.71
CA TYR A 414 2.76 26.72 -18.95
C TYR A 414 4.07 27.25 -19.57
N ARG A 415 4.64 28.35 -19.03
CA ARG A 415 5.92 28.93 -19.46
C ARG A 415 7.06 28.75 -18.44
N TRP A 416 6.87 28.02 -17.34
CA TRP A 416 7.85 27.90 -16.26
C TRP A 416 9.09 27.08 -16.64
N SER A 417 10.17 27.78 -17.02
CA SER A 417 11.54 27.26 -16.92
C SER A 417 12.03 27.43 -15.48
N TRP A 418 12.23 26.32 -14.76
CA TRP A 418 12.73 26.28 -13.37
C TRP A 418 14.23 26.55 -13.24
N GLY A 419 14.79 27.39 -14.11
CA GLY A 419 16.18 27.83 -14.04
C GLY A 419 16.26 29.19 -13.37
N ARG A 420 16.75 29.22 -12.12
CA ARG A 420 17.13 30.40 -11.29
C ARG A 420 16.12 30.83 -10.23
N TRP A 421 16.00 30.11 -9.12
CA TRP A 421 15.60 30.75 -7.84
C TRP A 421 16.32 30.12 -6.65
N ARG A 422 16.62 30.95 -5.64
CA ARG A 422 17.33 30.56 -4.40
C ARG A 422 16.34 29.91 -3.42
N VAL A 423 16.83 28.95 -2.64
CA VAL A 423 16.12 28.11 -1.63
C VAL A 423 15.14 28.87 -0.72
N SER A 424 15.31 30.17 -0.51
CA SER A 424 14.39 31.03 0.25
C SER A 424 13.00 31.20 -0.36
N GLU A 425 12.83 31.08 -1.68
CA GLU A 425 11.53 31.29 -2.35
C GLU A 425 10.66 30.04 -2.41
N ALA A 426 11.27 28.85 -2.42
CA ALA A 426 10.56 27.59 -2.31
C ALA A 426 9.80 27.50 -0.97
N ARG A 427 10.41 28.02 0.11
CA ARG A 427 9.79 28.11 1.45
C ARG A 427 8.59 29.05 1.47
N CYS A 428 8.66 30.20 0.80
CA CYS A 428 7.52 31.12 0.67
C CYS A 428 6.38 30.51 -0.14
N LYS A 429 6.66 29.81 -1.24
CA LYS A 429 5.64 29.14 -2.06
C LYS A 429 5.04 27.90 -1.40
N LEU A 430 5.83 27.10 -0.67
CA LEU A 430 5.30 26.03 0.17
C LEU A 430 4.45 26.60 1.30
N LEU A 431 4.88 27.67 1.97
CA LEU A 431 4.06 28.35 2.99
C LEU A 431 2.77 28.91 2.40
N GLU A 432 2.77 29.43 1.19
CA GLU A 432 1.57 29.96 0.53
C GLU A 432 0.63 28.84 0.06
N LEU A 433 1.16 27.74 -0.49
CA LEU A 433 0.39 26.56 -0.87
C LEU A 433 -0.14 25.80 0.36
N CYS A 434 0.67 25.64 1.41
CA CYS A 434 0.32 24.96 2.64
C CYS A 434 -0.56 25.82 3.55
N GLN A 435 -0.35 27.13 3.70
CA GLN A 435 -1.26 27.99 4.47
C GLN A 435 -2.65 27.99 3.84
N ASN A 436 -2.76 28.04 2.51
CA ASN A 436 -4.07 28.02 1.84
C ASN A 436 -4.72 26.62 1.85
N ALA A 437 -3.93 25.53 1.77
CA ALA A 437 -4.45 24.17 1.94
C ALA A 437 -4.90 23.88 3.40
N VAL A 438 -4.12 24.34 4.39
CA VAL A 438 -4.39 24.12 5.83
C VAL A 438 -5.54 24.99 6.34
N TYR A 439 -5.71 26.23 5.86
CA TYR A 439 -6.88 27.06 6.22
C TYR A 439 -8.19 26.46 5.73
N THR A 440 -8.17 25.71 4.63
CA THR A 440 -9.37 25.04 4.08
C THR A 440 -9.72 23.77 4.87
N PHE A 441 -8.75 23.13 5.54
CA PHE A 441 -8.99 21.95 6.39
C PHE A 441 -9.28 22.28 7.87
N LYS A 442 -8.77 23.38 8.43
CA LYS A 442 -9.03 23.76 9.84
C LYS A 442 -10.37 24.46 10.09
N GLY A 443 -11.14 24.80 9.06
CA GLY A 443 -12.47 25.39 9.19
C GLY A 443 -13.60 24.45 9.66
N HIS A 444 -13.32 23.16 9.88
CA HIS A 444 -14.36 22.14 10.12
C HIS A 444 -14.22 21.28 11.39
N PHE A 445 -13.53 21.79 12.43
CA PHE A 445 -13.56 21.16 13.76
C PHE A 445 -13.96 22.11 14.91
N SER A 446 -14.57 23.25 14.59
CA SER A 446 -15.07 24.21 15.58
C SER A 446 -16.55 24.52 15.34
N LEU A 447 -17.43 23.52 15.51
CA LEU A 447 -18.89 23.69 15.68
C LEU A 447 -19.54 22.37 16.11
N ILE A 448 -18.98 21.71 17.12
CA ILE A 448 -19.72 20.74 17.95
C ILE A 448 -19.34 21.00 19.41
N THR A 449 -19.87 22.11 19.92
CA THR A 449 -20.13 22.34 21.35
C THR A 449 -21.11 23.48 21.42
N TYR A 450 -22.40 23.14 21.45
CA TYR A 450 -23.42 23.65 22.37
C TYR A 450 -24.72 22.87 22.17
#